data_AF-A0A9D6VL36-F1
#
_entry.id   AF-A0A9D6VL36-F1
#
_cell.length_a   1.000
_cell.length_b   1.000
_cell.length_c   1.000
_cell.angle_alpha   90.00
_cell.angle_beta   90.00
_cell.angle_gamma   90.00
#
_symmetry.space_group_name_H-M   'P 1'
#
loop_
_entity.id
_entity.type
_entity.pdbx_description
1 polymer ?
#
loop_
_entity_poly.entity_id
_entity_poly.type
_entity_poly.pdbx_seq_one_letter_code
_entity_poly.pdbx_strand_id
1 'polypeptide(L)'
;MKSQSLCVLFLIMLILLLASPPVSSSESINDKTSEQGNPTKGWKAFYEKGCIKCHSVWGEGGNEGPDLAVSEDKRRDITESSLASSLWNHAPVMLEKIVLKEIKYEPVSKEEMSDIFSFLTFIRSTIEIGDPKKGASFFEEKKCSVCHSIKGKGGRVGPELSGWGKYTSPVVWADLMWNHAPAMKREMAKKGIKWPTFEKSDMADLVAYIKEVSGVSEKEYLSPGNAAEGEEIFRRKGCIACHSVYGKGGKAGPDLSKALSSGENGIITIMQIAGLMWNHSPLMISRGASISEGKLELTSDEMSHLVAYLLSLRRVETAGDAKMGAELFNTKKCSSCHVKGTGKIDGKISLPSDNNKISPIYMAWAMWNHGPKMRDEMKKKNIQWPLMEDSELADIAAFLNN
;
A
#
# COMPACT_ATOMS: atom_id res chain seq x y z
N MET A 1 -3.33 9.81 -86.34
CA MET A 1 -4.23 8.71 -85.94
C MET A 1 -3.85 8.25 -84.54
N LYS A 2 -4.81 8.34 -83.62
CA LYS A 2 -4.90 7.75 -82.26
C LYS A 2 -3.77 8.03 -81.25
N SER A 3 -4.00 9.07 -80.45
CA SER A 3 -3.48 9.24 -79.09
C SER A 3 -4.67 9.57 -78.18
N GLN A 4 -5.29 8.55 -77.58
CA GLN A 4 -6.24 8.69 -76.48
C GLN A 4 -6.11 7.47 -75.57
N SER A 5 -6.24 7.71 -74.26
CA SER A 5 -6.23 6.75 -73.15
C SER A 5 -4.88 6.53 -72.46
N LEU A 6 -4.43 7.53 -71.71
CA LEU A 6 -3.58 7.30 -70.54
C LEU A 6 -3.84 8.39 -69.49
N CYS A 7 -5.07 8.47 -68.95
CA CYS A 7 -5.41 9.44 -67.90
C CYS A 7 -6.31 8.89 -66.78
N VAL A 8 -6.39 7.56 -66.62
CA VAL A 8 -7.31 6.94 -65.61
C VAL A 8 -6.60 6.11 -64.54
N LEU A 9 -5.29 5.93 -64.59
CA LEU A 9 -4.58 5.04 -63.65
C LEU A 9 -3.84 5.73 -62.49
N PHE A 10 -3.91 7.06 -62.38
CA PHE A 10 -3.25 7.81 -61.28
C PHE A 10 -4.19 8.31 -60.18
N LEU A 11 -5.49 8.00 -60.23
CA LEU A 11 -6.47 8.47 -59.23
C LEU A 11 -7.04 7.38 -58.30
N ILE A 12 -6.61 6.12 -58.43
CA ILE A 12 -7.08 5.01 -57.56
C ILE A 12 -6.01 4.55 -56.56
N MET A 13 -4.77 5.04 -56.69
CA MET A 13 -3.65 4.67 -55.81
C MET A 13 -3.33 5.75 -54.76
N LEU A 14 -4.33 6.48 -54.27
CA LEU A 14 -4.18 7.48 -53.20
C LEU A 14 -5.32 7.46 -52.15
N ILE A 15 -6.07 6.34 -52.03
CA ILE A 15 -7.15 6.17 -51.03
C ILE A 15 -6.97 4.89 -50.18
N LEU A 16 -5.78 4.29 -50.16
CA LEU A 16 -5.48 3.07 -49.38
C LEU A 16 -4.23 3.18 -48.50
N LEU A 17 -4.04 4.36 -47.89
CA LEU A 17 -3.08 4.56 -46.81
C LEU A 17 -3.81 4.86 -45.51
N LEU A 18 -3.96 3.80 -44.71
CA LEU A 18 -4.01 3.80 -43.24
C LEU A 18 -5.20 4.51 -42.59
N ALA A 19 -6.41 4.01 -42.88
CA ALA A 19 -7.44 3.98 -41.84
C ALA A 19 -6.95 3.06 -40.71
N SER A 20 -6.24 3.64 -39.74
CA SER A 20 -6.00 2.95 -38.47
C SER A 20 -7.36 2.62 -37.88
N PRO A 21 -7.60 1.38 -37.38
CA PRO A 21 -8.81 1.12 -36.62
C PRO A 21 -8.88 2.16 -35.50
N PRO A 22 -10.07 2.73 -35.19
CA PRO A 22 -10.17 3.67 -34.09
C PRO A 22 -9.60 2.96 -32.87
N VAL A 23 -8.49 3.49 -32.35
CA VAL A 23 -8.00 3.16 -31.02
C VAL A 23 -9.19 3.42 -30.14
N SER A 24 -9.82 2.34 -29.67
CA SER A 24 -10.96 2.47 -28.77
C SER A 24 -10.44 3.32 -27.63
N SER A 25 -11.09 4.46 -27.42
CA SER A 25 -10.82 5.33 -26.30
C SER A 25 -10.71 4.44 -25.08
N SER A 26 -9.53 4.45 -24.44
CA SER A 26 -9.27 3.77 -23.19
C SER A 26 -10.44 4.04 -22.26
N GLU A 27 -11.27 3.03 -22.01
CA GLU A 27 -12.16 3.06 -20.86
C GLU A 27 -11.26 3.28 -19.67
N SER A 28 -11.32 4.51 -19.13
CA SER A 28 -10.66 4.87 -17.90
C SER A 28 -10.96 3.77 -16.89
N ILE A 29 -9.92 3.24 -16.25
CA ILE A 29 -10.08 2.49 -15.00
C ILE A 29 -10.53 3.52 -13.96
N ASN A 30 -11.78 3.97 -14.07
CA ASN A 30 -12.51 4.70 -13.06
C ASN A 30 -13.51 3.72 -12.46
N ASP A 31 -13.00 2.61 -11.93
CA ASP A 31 -13.69 1.99 -10.82
C ASP A 31 -13.29 2.77 -9.56
N LYS A 32 -13.81 4.00 -9.44
CA LYS A 32 -13.67 4.89 -8.28
C LYS A 32 -14.48 4.34 -7.09
N THR A 33 -14.40 3.06 -6.81
CA THR A 33 -15.16 2.42 -5.71
C THR A 33 -14.32 2.11 -4.48
N SER A 34 -13.04 2.48 -4.51
CA SER A 34 -12.17 2.60 -3.34
C SER A 34 -11.60 4.02 -3.37
N GLU A 35 -12.02 4.89 -2.45
CA GLU A 35 -11.32 6.16 -2.22
C GLU A 35 -9.90 5.84 -1.79
N GLN A 36 -8.95 5.85 -2.73
CA GLN A 36 -7.57 5.48 -2.46
C GLN A 36 -6.90 6.63 -1.68
N GLY A 37 -6.81 6.48 -0.36
CA GLY A 37 -6.28 7.50 0.53
C GLY A 37 -4.80 7.82 0.29
N ASN A 38 -4.39 9.03 0.65
CA ASN A 38 -3.03 9.52 0.62
C ASN A 38 -2.39 9.43 2.03
N PRO A 39 -1.35 8.61 2.22
CA PRO A 39 -0.79 8.40 3.54
C PRO A 39 0.00 9.60 4.09
N THR A 40 0.50 10.50 3.24
CA THR A 40 1.11 11.77 3.69
C THR A 40 0.05 12.70 4.26
N LYS A 41 -1.10 12.83 3.59
CA LYS A 41 -2.27 13.55 4.15
C LYS A 41 -2.81 12.84 5.40
N GLY A 42 -2.75 11.51 5.41
CA GLY A 42 -3.16 10.69 6.53
C GLY A 42 -2.35 10.93 7.79
N TRP A 43 -1.02 11.04 7.66
CA TRP A 43 -0.15 11.45 8.78
C TRP A 43 -0.56 12.81 9.34
N LYS A 44 -0.79 13.79 8.44
CA LYS A 44 -1.24 15.13 8.84
C LYS A 44 -2.58 15.07 9.59
N ALA A 45 -3.56 14.36 9.04
CA ALA A 45 -4.86 14.17 9.68
C ALA A 45 -4.73 13.44 11.02
N PHE A 46 -3.93 12.38 11.10
CA PHE A 46 -3.67 11.64 12.34
C PHE A 46 -3.09 12.55 13.43
N TYR A 47 -2.18 13.46 13.06
CA TYR A 47 -1.60 14.44 13.97
C TYR A 47 -2.61 15.52 14.37
N GLU A 48 -3.23 16.19 13.41
CA GLU A 48 -4.14 17.33 13.63
C GLU A 48 -5.42 16.94 14.36
N LYS A 49 -5.95 15.73 14.11
CA LYS A 49 -7.12 15.17 14.81
C LYS A 49 -6.77 14.60 16.18
N GLY A 50 -5.50 14.63 16.57
CA GLY A 50 -5.03 14.33 17.91
C GLY A 50 -4.82 12.85 18.22
N CYS A 51 -4.85 11.94 17.22
CA CYS A 51 -4.59 10.52 17.43
C CYS A 51 -3.18 10.29 18.01
N ILE A 52 -2.20 11.07 17.55
CA ILE A 52 -0.79 11.06 18.01
C ILE A 52 -0.64 11.38 19.52
N LYS A 53 -1.63 12.01 20.16
CA LYS A 53 -1.56 12.35 21.59
C LYS A 53 -1.59 11.13 22.51
N CYS A 54 -2.14 10.02 22.02
CA CYS A 54 -2.22 8.76 22.76
C CYS A 54 -1.37 7.67 22.10
N HIS A 55 -1.39 7.59 20.77
CA HIS A 55 -0.67 6.59 20.01
C HIS A 55 0.66 7.12 19.51
N SER A 56 1.72 6.34 19.67
CA SER A 56 3.02 6.62 19.05
C SER A 56 3.12 6.00 17.66
N VAL A 57 4.01 6.54 16.86
CA VAL A 57 4.46 5.99 15.57
C VAL A 57 5.98 5.99 15.58
N TRP A 58 6.58 4.81 15.59
CA TRP A 58 8.04 4.63 15.66
C TRP A 58 8.70 5.31 16.88
N GLY A 59 8.00 5.31 18.01
CA GLY A 59 8.41 5.92 19.27
C GLY A 59 8.04 7.39 19.44
N GLU A 60 7.50 8.03 18.40
CA GLU A 60 7.10 9.44 18.43
C GLU A 60 5.61 9.60 18.74
N GLY A 61 5.26 10.41 19.74
CA GLY A 61 3.87 10.66 20.15
C GLY A 61 3.57 10.22 21.59
N GLY A 62 2.30 9.95 21.86
CA GLY A 62 1.84 9.44 23.16
C GLY A 62 2.22 7.98 23.40
N ASN A 63 2.26 7.57 24.66
CA ASN A 63 2.55 6.20 25.10
C ASN A 63 1.40 5.56 25.89
N GLU A 64 0.20 6.14 25.79
CA GLU A 64 -1.00 5.64 26.46
C GLU A 64 -1.66 4.51 25.66
N GLY A 65 -1.64 4.66 24.33
CA GLY A 65 -1.95 3.60 23.38
C GLY A 65 -0.66 2.94 22.88
N PRO A 66 -0.78 1.77 22.24
CA PRO A 66 0.38 1.12 21.63
C PRO A 66 0.98 1.98 20.51
N ASP A 67 2.27 1.78 20.26
CA ASP A 67 2.91 2.27 19.05
C ASP A 67 2.35 1.51 17.84
N LEU A 68 1.66 2.24 16.97
CA LEU A 68 0.94 1.69 15.83
C LEU A 68 1.86 1.21 14.70
N ALA A 69 3.17 1.49 14.80
CA ALA A 69 4.16 1.05 13.83
C ALA A 69 4.99 -0.16 14.29
N VAL A 70 4.83 -0.66 15.53
CA VAL A 70 5.63 -1.80 16.06
C VAL A 70 4.80 -2.84 16.83
N SER A 71 3.50 -2.94 16.54
CA SER A 71 2.55 -3.86 17.22
C SER A 71 3.13 -5.28 17.49
N GLU A 72 3.01 -5.73 18.74
CA GLU A 72 3.32 -7.11 19.17
C GLU A 72 2.39 -8.15 18.54
N ASP A 73 1.15 -7.75 18.23
CA ASP A 73 0.17 -8.60 17.56
C ASP A 73 0.45 -8.55 16.05
N LYS A 74 1.37 -9.43 15.63
CA LYS A 74 1.84 -9.51 14.25
C LYS A 74 0.66 -9.79 13.31
N ARG A 75 0.26 -8.74 12.58
CA ARG A 75 -0.40 -8.78 11.26
C ARG A 75 -1.90 -9.05 11.18
N ARG A 76 -2.70 -8.83 12.22
CA ARG A 76 -4.17 -9.01 12.15
C ARG A 76 -4.92 -7.86 11.47
N ASP A 77 -4.37 -6.65 11.45
CA ASP A 77 -5.07 -5.39 11.15
C ASP A 77 -4.63 -4.70 9.84
N ILE A 78 -4.32 -5.49 8.80
CA ILE A 78 -3.82 -4.98 7.51
C ILE A 78 -4.95 -4.73 6.49
N THR A 79 -6.14 -5.31 6.69
CA THR A 79 -7.31 -5.05 5.83
C THR A 79 -8.07 -3.81 6.29
N GLU A 80 -8.88 -3.23 5.41
CA GLU A 80 -9.77 -2.13 5.81
C GLU A 80 -10.75 -2.62 6.88
N SER A 81 -11.29 -3.84 6.73
CA SER A 81 -12.23 -4.41 7.68
C SER A 81 -11.61 -4.72 9.04
N SER A 82 -10.42 -5.33 9.10
CA SER A 82 -9.74 -5.61 10.37
C SER A 82 -9.29 -4.33 11.08
N LEU A 83 -8.82 -3.32 10.33
CA LEU A 83 -8.49 -2.02 10.89
C LEU A 83 -9.74 -1.29 11.39
N ALA A 84 -10.83 -1.31 10.63
CA ALA A 84 -12.10 -0.72 11.03
C ALA A 84 -12.70 -1.44 12.25
N SER A 85 -12.63 -2.77 12.31
CA SER A 85 -13.09 -3.58 13.44
C SER A 85 -12.26 -3.30 14.69
N SER A 86 -10.94 -3.22 14.55
CA SER A 86 -10.04 -2.82 15.64
C SER A 86 -10.37 -1.42 16.17
N LEU A 87 -10.57 -0.45 15.27
CA LEU A 87 -10.94 0.91 15.64
C LEU A 87 -12.33 0.95 16.32
N TRP A 88 -13.30 0.22 15.77
CA TRP A 88 -14.66 0.12 16.31
C TRP A 88 -14.65 -0.48 17.72
N ASN A 89 -13.93 -1.57 17.93
CA ASN A 89 -13.84 -2.25 19.21
C ASN A 89 -13.08 -1.41 20.24
N HIS A 90 -12.08 -0.65 19.80
CA HIS A 90 -11.30 0.24 20.66
C HIS A 90 -12.02 1.58 20.95
N ALA A 91 -13.04 1.95 20.18
CA ALA A 91 -13.72 3.23 20.28
C ALA A 91 -14.26 3.58 21.68
N PRO A 92 -14.92 2.68 22.44
CA PRO A 92 -15.39 3.02 23.78
C PRO A 92 -14.27 3.48 24.72
N VAL A 93 -13.12 2.81 24.66
CA VAL A 93 -11.92 3.12 25.46
C VAL A 93 -11.34 4.48 25.04
N MET A 94 -11.20 4.71 23.73
CA MET A 94 -10.72 6.00 23.21
C MET A 94 -11.64 7.14 23.64
N LEU A 95 -12.96 6.98 23.47
CA LEU A 95 -13.94 8.01 23.81
C LEU A 95 -13.95 8.35 25.30
N GLU A 96 -13.76 7.36 26.18
CA GLU A 96 -13.62 7.61 27.61
C GLU A 96 -12.33 8.37 27.94
N LYS A 97 -11.19 7.95 27.36
CA LYS A 97 -9.90 8.62 27.56
C LYS A 97 -9.88 10.05 27.03
N ILE A 98 -10.53 10.32 25.89
CA ILE A 98 -10.68 11.66 25.33
C ILE A 98 -11.38 12.58 26.31
N VAL A 99 -12.48 12.12 26.94
CA VAL A 99 -13.21 12.88 27.95
C VAL A 99 -12.35 13.11 29.19
N LEU A 100 -11.72 12.06 29.72
CA LEU A 100 -10.90 12.14 30.93
C LEU A 100 -9.68 13.06 30.78
N LYS A 101 -9.13 13.17 29.57
CA LYS A 101 -7.98 14.03 29.28
C LYS A 101 -8.36 15.39 28.72
N GLU A 102 -9.66 15.72 28.66
CA GLU A 102 -10.16 16.98 28.11
C GLU A 102 -9.64 17.25 26.68
N ILE A 103 -9.41 16.19 25.90
CA ILE A 103 -8.97 16.32 24.53
C ILE A 103 -10.17 16.77 23.69
N LYS A 104 -10.00 17.84 22.92
CA LYS A 104 -11.03 18.29 21.98
C LYS A 104 -11.33 17.19 20.95
N TYR A 105 -12.57 16.73 20.93
CA TYR A 105 -13.05 15.77 19.95
C TYR A 105 -13.27 16.45 18.60
N GLU A 106 -12.44 16.15 17.61
CA GLU A 106 -12.54 16.73 16.27
C GLU A 106 -13.19 15.74 15.29
N PRO A 107 -14.19 16.17 14.50
CA PRO A 107 -14.73 15.34 13.44
C PRO A 107 -13.70 15.14 12.33
N VAL A 108 -13.80 13.99 11.67
CA VAL A 108 -12.94 13.59 10.55
C VAL A 108 -13.79 13.58 9.27
N SER A 109 -13.30 14.12 8.16
CA SER A 109 -13.96 14.00 6.86
C SER A 109 -13.82 12.56 6.31
N LYS A 110 -14.55 12.21 5.25
CA LYS A 110 -14.38 10.87 4.66
C LYS A 110 -13.01 10.70 4.04
N GLU A 111 -12.57 11.73 3.34
CA GLU A 111 -11.25 11.82 2.72
C GLU A 111 -10.16 11.72 3.79
N GLU A 112 -10.29 12.45 4.90
CA GLU A 112 -9.34 12.35 6.02
C GLU A 112 -9.32 10.93 6.63
N MET A 113 -10.47 10.25 6.74
CA MET A 113 -10.49 8.89 7.26
C MET A 113 -9.83 7.90 6.28
N SER A 114 -10.09 8.02 4.98
CA SER A 114 -9.41 7.22 3.96
C SER A 114 -7.89 7.48 3.96
N ASP A 115 -7.49 8.75 4.05
CA ASP A 115 -6.09 9.16 4.17
C ASP A 115 -5.43 8.54 5.42
N ILE A 116 -6.09 8.57 6.58
CA ILE A 116 -5.62 7.95 7.84
C ILE A 116 -5.48 6.43 7.67
N PHE A 117 -6.47 5.75 7.09
CA PHE A 117 -6.39 4.30 6.84
C PHE A 117 -5.23 3.94 5.92
N SER A 118 -5.01 4.74 4.87
CA SER A 118 -3.86 4.61 3.99
C SER A 118 -2.53 4.77 4.74
N PHE A 119 -2.44 5.77 5.62
CA PHE A 119 -1.27 5.98 6.48
C PHE A 119 -1.01 4.83 7.45
N LEU A 120 -2.03 4.37 8.17
CA LEU A 120 -1.93 3.26 9.12
C LEU A 120 -1.56 1.95 8.42
N THR A 121 -2.08 1.73 7.22
CA THR A 121 -1.72 0.58 6.38
C THR A 121 -0.27 0.66 5.93
N PHE A 122 0.21 1.86 5.56
CA PHE A 122 1.59 2.09 5.16
C PHE A 122 2.57 1.77 6.30
N ILE A 123 2.38 2.36 7.49
CA ILE A 123 3.29 2.13 8.62
C ILE A 123 3.30 0.66 9.06
N ARG A 124 2.15 -0.02 9.03
CA ARG A 124 2.05 -1.46 9.33
C ARG A 124 2.68 -2.34 8.25
N SER A 125 2.69 -1.89 7.00
CA SER A 125 3.36 -2.61 5.89
C SER A 125 4.89 -2.51 5.92
N THR A 126 5.44 -1.66 6.81
CA THR A 126 6.90 -1.54 7.02
C THR A 126 7.44 -2.51 8.07
N ILE A 127 6.58 -3.27 8.75
CA ILE A 127 6.95 -4.12 9.89
C ILE A 127 7.57 -5.43 9.40
N GLU A 128 8.85 -5.38 9.07
CA GLU A 128 9.74 -6.54 9.03
C GLU A 128 10.99 -6.22 9.85
N ILE A 129 11.05 -6.77 11.06
CA ILE A 129 12.23 -6.62 11.92
C ILE A 129 13.24 -7.67 11.47
N GLY A 130 14.26 -7.22 10.75
CA GLY A 130 15.37 -8.09 10.34
C GLY A 130 16.28 -8.48 11.51
N ASP A 131 16.92 -9.64 11.40
CA ASP A 131 17.95 -10.14 12.29
C ASP A 131 19.34 -9.70 11.78
N PRO A 132 20.03 -8.77 12.47
CA PRO A 132 21.32 -8.27 12.02
C PRO A 132 22.42 -9.35 11.99
N LYS A 133 22.31 -10.42 12.78
CA LYS A 133 23.28 -11.53 12.74
C LYS A 133 23.11 -12.33 11.46
N LYS A 134 21.87 -12.61 11.04
CA LYS A 134 21.59 -13.24 9.74
C LYS A 134 22.03 -12.33 8.60
N GLY A 135 21.76 -11.02 8.71
CA GLY A 135 22.19 -10.03 7.74
C GLY A 135 23.70 -10.02 7.52
N ALA A 136 24.48 -10.10 8.61
CA ALA A 136 25.94 -10.21 8.53
C ALA A 136 26.39 -11.46 7.77
N SER A 137 25.79 -12.62 8.04
CA SER A 137 26.07 -13.87 7.30
C SER A 137 25.71 -13.74 5.82
N PHE A 138 24.52 -13.21 5.51
CA PHE A 138 24.08 -13.02 4.12
C PHE A 138 24.96 -12.04 3.35
N PHE A 139 25.53 -11.03 4.01
CA PHE A 139 26.44 -10.07 3.37
C PHE A 139 27.68 -10.78 2.81
N GLU A 140 28.17 -11.81 3.51
CA GLU A 140 29.30 -12.64 3.07
C GLU A 140 28.86 -13.74 2.10
N GLU A 141 27.83 -14.50 2.43
CA GLU A 141 27.35 -15.64 1.63
C GLU A 141 26.87 -15.21 0.23
N LYS A 142 26.17 -14.09 0.14
CA LYS A 142 25.70 -13.49 -1.12
C LYS A 142 26.77 -12.63 -1.79
N LYS A 143 28.01 -12.64 -1.27
CA LYS A 143 29.22 -12.02 -1.82
C LYS A 143 29.15 -10.49 -1.95
N CYS A 144 28.36 -9.82 -1.10
CA CYS A 144 28.26 -8.36 -1.07
C CYS A 144 29.62 -7.73 -0.69
N SER A 145 30.34 -8.37 0.25
CA SER A 145 31.66 -7.95 0.75
C SER A 145 32.78 -7.96 -0.30
N VAL A 146 32.60 -8.67 -1.44
CA VAL A 146 33.58 -8.68 -2.53
C VAL A 146 33.70 -7.30 -3.20
N CYS A 147 32.62 -6.52 -3.20
CA CYS A 147 32.57 -5.21 -3.83
C CYS A 147 32.39 -4.08 -2.82
N HIS A 148 31.57 -4.27 -1.81
CA HIS A 148 31.26 -3.27 -0.78
C HIS A 148 32.10 -3.48 0.47
N SER A 149 32.40 -2.39 1.17
CA SER A 149 33.06 -2.42 2.47
C SER A 149 32.15 -2.01 3.61
N ILE A 150 32.39 -2.61 4.78
CA ILE A 150 31.78 -2.28 6.08
C ILE A 150 32.91 -2.01 7.07
N LYS A 151 32.89 -0.84 7.72
CA LYS A 151 33.92 -0.37 8.66
C LYS A 151 35.33 -0.52 8.09
N GLY A 152 35.47 -0.20 6.79
CA GLY A 152 36.72 -0.29 6.04
C GLY A 152 37.17 -1.70 5.63
N LYS A 153 36.39 -2.74 5.92
CA LYS A 153 36.66 -4.14 5.54
C LYS A 153 35.79 -4.57 4.36
N GLY A 154 36.39 -5.21 3.36
CA GLY A 154 35.70 -5.67 2.14
C GLY A 154 36.28 -5.04 0.88
N GLY A 155 35.50 -5.09 -0.20
CA GLY A 155 35.85 -4.54 -1.51
C GLY A 155 35.79 -3.01 -1.57
N ARG A 156 36.34 -2.45 -2.66
CA ARG A 156 36.34 -1.00 -2.96
C ARG A 156 35.73 -0.68 -4.32
N VAL A 157 34.99 -1.62 -4.89
CA VAL A 157 34.33 -1.43 -6.19
C VAL A 157 33.01 -0.68 -5.99
N GLY A 158 32.24 -1.09 -4.99
CA GLY A 158 31.04 -0.40 -4.54
C GLY A 158 31.36 0.59 -3.41
N PRO A 159 30.40 1.47 -3.07
CA PRO A 159 30.53 2.37 -1.93
C PRO A 159 30.65 1.63 -0.61
N GLU A 160 31.30 2.29 0.36
CA GLU A 160 31.32 1.89 1.77
C GLU A 160 29.91 2.05 2.36
N LEU A 161 29.43 1.04 3.10
CA LEU A 161 28.02 0.92 3.51
C LEU A 161 27.74 1.26 4.98
N SER A 162 28.75 1.50 5.82
CA SER A 162 28.54 1.78 7.26
C SER A 162 27.69 3.02 7.51
N GLY A 163 27.79 4.05 6.67
CA GLY A 163 27.00 5.27 6.81
C GLY A 163 25.55 5.16 6.35
N TRP A 164 25.16 4.05 5.70
CA TRP A 164 23.86 3.94 5.03
C TRP A 164 22.73 3.50 5.96
N GLY A 165 23.05 3.03 7.16
CA GLY A 165 22.06 2.68 8.17
C GLY A 165 21.19 3.84 8.67
N LYS A 166 21.53 5.10 8.33
CA LYS A 166 20.70 6.28 8.61
C LYS A 166 19.35 6.28 7.88
N TYR A 167 19.26 5.57 6.75
CA TYR A 167 18.04 5.44 5.96
C TYR A 167 17.14 4.37 6.59
N THR A 168 16.16 4.83 7.38
CA THR A 168 15.27 3.92 8.11
C THR A 168 14.16 3.39 7.23
N SER A 169 13.69 4.20 6.28
CA SER A 169 12.63 3.82 5.34
C SER A 169 13.06 2.67 4.43
N PRO A 170 12.31 1.55 4.43
CA PRO A 170 12.53 0.43 3.52
C PRO A 170 12.55 0.79 2.03
N VAL A 171 11.84 1.85 1.65
CA VAL A 171 11.72 2.31 0.27
C VAL A 171 13.07 2.75 -0.29
N VAL A 172 13.90 3.41 0.51
CA VAL A 172 15.22 3.90 0.07
C VAL A 172 16.11 2.73 -0.34
N TRP A 173 16.06 1.62 0.38
CA TRP A 173 16.80 0.42 0.01
C TRP A 173 16.29 -0.20 -1.29
N ALA A 174 14.96 -0.19 -1.52
CA ALA A 174 14.38 -0.65 -2.78
C ALA A 174 14.87 0.20 -3.97
N ASP A 175 14.88 1.53 -3.81
CA ASP A 175 15.39 2.50 -4.77
C ASP A 175 16.88 2.26 -5.09
N LEU A 176 17.74 2.30 -4.07
CA LEU A 176 19.18 2.14 -4.24
C LEU A 176 19.53 0.83 -4.93
N MET A 177 18.91 -0.27 -4.50
CA MET A 177 19.13 -1.58 -5.09
C MET A 177 18.64 -1.65 -6.53
N TRP A 178 17.46 -1.09 -6.84
CA TRP A 178 16.89 -1.05 -8.18
C TRP A 178 17.80 -0.29 -9.15
N ASN A 179 18.16 0.95 -8.80
CA ASN A 179 18.95 1.82 -9.67
C ASN A 179 20.39 1.33 -9.83
N HIS A 180 20.96 0.67 -8.82
CA HIS A 180 22.32 0.14 -8.89
C HIS A 180 22.42 -1.26 -9.52
N ALA A 181 21.30 -1.98 -9.68
CA ALA A 181 21.27 -3.34 -10.21
C ALA A 181 21.99 -3.54 -11.57
N PRO A 182 21.87 -2.65 -12.58
CA PRO A 182 22.59 -2.81 -13.84
C PRO A 182 24.11 -2.74 -13.67
N ALA A 183 24.60 -1.84 -12.81
CA ALA A 183 26.03 -1.70 -12.53
C ALA A 183 26.55 -2.93 -11.78
N MET A 184 25.83 -3.37 -10.75
CA MET A 184 26.14 -4.61 -10.03
C MET A 184 26.18 -5.81 -10.95
N LYS A 185 25.22 -5.94 -11.89
CA LYS A 185 25.17 -7.06 -12.85
C LYS A 185 26.43 -7.14 -13.70
N ARG A 186 26.92 -5.99 -14.20
CA ARG A 186 28.14 -5.93 -15.00
C ARG A 186 29.37 -6.34 -14.20
N GLU A 187 29.51 -5.83 -12.97
CA GLU A 187 30.66 -6.16 -12.12
C GLU A 187 30.63 -7.60 -11.62
N MET A 188 29.45 -8.12 -11.28
CA MET A 188 29.27 -9.54 -10.94
C MET A 188 29.67 -10.45 -12.11
N ALA A 189 29.25 -10.12 -13.33
CA ALA A 189 29.63 -10.88 -14.53
C ALA A 189 31.15 -10.89 -14.76
N LYS A 190 31.83 -9.74 -14.62
CA LYS A 190 33.30 -9.64 -14.74
C LYS A 190 34.04 -10.50 -13.71
N LYS A 191 33.47 -10.65 -12.51
CA LYS A 191 34.07 -11.40 -11.39
C LYS A 191 33.61 -12.85 -11.29
N GLY A 192 32.77 -13.33 -12.22
CA GLY A 192 32.21 -14.68 -12.17
C GLY A 192 31.27 -14.92 -10.99
N ILE A 193 30.67 -13.86 -10.45
CA ILE A 193 29.70 -13.92 -9.35
C ILE A 193 28.32 -14.17 -9.96
N LYS A 194 27.65 -15.23 -9.52
CA LYS A 194 26.24 -15.47 -9.85
C LYS A 194 25.37 -14.45 -9.14
N TRP A 195 24.29 -14.01 -9.80
CA TRP A 195 23.32 -13.09 -9.20
C TRP A 195 22.70 -13.72 -7.95
N PRO A 196 22.84 -13.12 -6.75
CA PRO A 196 22.29 -13.68 -5.53
C PRO A 196 20.76 -13.49 -5.51
N THR A 197 20.06 -14.47 -4.93
CA THR A 197 18.61 -14.42 -4.71
C THR A 197 18.29 -14.08 -3.27
N PHE A 198 17.27 -13.27 -3.03
CA PHE A 198 16.70 -12.98 -1.71
C PHE A 198 15.44 -13.80 -1.48
N GLU A 199 15.33 -14.40 -0.31
CA GLU A 199 14.14 -15.13 0.14
C GLU A 199 13.60 -14.50 1.41
N LYS A 200 12.28 -14.51 1.59
CA LYS A 200 11.59 -14.11 2.84
C LYS A 200 12.17 -12.80 3.43
N SER A 201 12.91 -12.90 4.53
CA SER A 201 13.45 -11.78 5.30
C SER A 201 14.88 -11.38 4.90
N ASP A 202 15.52 -12.01 3.93
CA ASP A 202 16.93 -11.77 3.61
C ASP A 202 17.27 -10.29 3.43
N MET A 203 16.42 -9.55 2.71
CA MET A 203 16.61 -8.12 2.50
C MET A 203 16.47 -7.34 3.81
N ALA A 204 15.46 -7.66 4.63
CA ALA A 204 15.25 -7.02 5.92
C ALA A 204 16.42 -7.30 6.88
N ASP A 205 16.92 -8.54 6.90
CA ASP A 205 18.06 -8.99 7.69
C ASP A 205 19.33 -8.23 7.29
N LEU A 206 19.61 -8.08 5.98
CA LEU A 206 20.73 -7.29 5.47
C LEU A 206 20.65 -5.82 5.86
N VAL A 207 19.47 -5.21 5.72
CA VAL A 207 19.25 -3.82 6.12
C VAL A 207 19.40 -3.66 7.63
N ALA A 208 18.93 -4.62 8.43
CA ALA A 208 19.11 -4.62 9.88
C ALA A 208 20.60 -4.68 10.27
N TYR A 209 21.39 -5.50 9.60
CA TYR A 209 22.84 -5.54 9.80
C TYR A 209 23.51 -4.20 9.50
N ILE A 210 23.18 -3.57 8.36
CA ILE A 210 23.77 -2.27 7.99
C ILE A 210 23.35 -1.17 8.99
N LYS A 211 22.11 -1.22 9.49
CA LYS A 211 21.63 -0.34 10.57
C LYS A 211 22.38 -0.54 11.88
N GLU A 212 22.62 -1.79 12.29
CA GLU A 212 23.39 -2.10 13.51
C GLU A 212 24.84 -1.59 13.41
N VAL A 213 25.44 -1.76 12.23
CA VAL A 213 26.82 -1.33 11.98
C VAL A 213 26.97 0.19 12.01
N SER A 214 25.98 0.94 11.52
CA SER A 214 26.07 2.40 11.38
C SER A 214 26.15 3.13 12.71
N GLY A 215 25.44 2.64 13.73
CA GLY A 215 25.34 3.29 15.05
C GLY A 215 24.74 4.71 15.01
N VAL A 216 24.13 5.12 13.89
CA VAL A 216 23.58 6.47 13.71
C VAL A 216 22.22 6.58 14.42
N SER A 217 22.07 7.59 15.29
CA SER A 217 20.83 7.87 16.02
C SER A 217 19.82 8.71 15.23
N GLU A 218 20.29 9.51 14.28
CA GLU A 218 19.47 10.36 13.43
C GLU A 218 18.83 9.52 12.31
N LYS A 219 17.49 9.50 12.29
CA LYS A 219 16.70 8.66 11.40
C LYS A 219 16.11 9.51 10.27
N GLU A 220 16.41 9.16 9.02
CA GLU A 220 15.79 9.79 7.86
C GLU A 220 14.59 8.96 7.39
N TYR A 221 13.40 9.52 7.59
CA TYR A 221 12.14 8.94 7.15
C TYR A 221 11.76 9.53 5.79
N LEU A 222 11.48 8.65 4.83
CA LEU A 222 10.91 9.07 3.56
C LEU A 222 9.38 9.24 3.73
N SER A 223 8.81 10.23 3.05
CA SER A 223 7.36 10.42 3.05
C SER A 223 6.64 9.16 2.58
N PRO A 224 5.51 8.79 3.18
CA PRO A 224 4.67 7.72 2.66
C PRO A 224 4.21 8.03 1.23
N GLY A 225 4.44 7.11 0.30
CA GLY A 225 4.06 7.30 -1.10
C GLY A 225 2.55 7.25 -1.33
N ASN A 226 2.08 7.97 -2.33
CA ASN A 226 0.70 7.92 -2.83
C ASN A 226 0.53 6.83 -3.90
N ALA A 227 -0.43 5.91 -3.72
CA ALA A 227 -0.65 4.79 -4.62
C ALA A 227 -1.24 5.17 -6.00
N ALA A 228 -2.05 6.22 -6.09
CA ALA A 228 -2.58 6.71 -7.37
C ALA A 228 -1.46 7.34 -8.21
N GLU A 229 -0.57 8.12 -7.59
CA GLU A 229 0.63 8.64 -8.25
C GLU A 229 1.58 7.50 -8.64
N GLY A 230 1.65 6.46 -7.81
CA GLY A 230 2.41 5.25 -8.10
C GLY A 230 1.89 4.48 -9.32
N GLU A 231 0.57 4.44 -9.54
CA GLU A 231 -0.01 3.88 -10.75
C GLU A 231 0.44 4.65 -11.99
N GLU A 232 0.44 5.98 -11.93
CA GLU A 232 0.90 6.81 -13.04
C GLU A 232 2.39 6.59 -13.31
N ILE A 233 3.22 6.51 -12.27
CA ILE A 233 4.64 6.17 -12.41
C ILE A 233 4.81 4.78 -13.03
N PHE A 234 4.04 3.77 -12.58
CA PHE A 234 4.07 2.41 -13.12
C PHE A 234 3.76 2.38 -14.63
N ARG A 235 2.81 3.22 -15.09
CA ARG A 235 2.48 3.36 -16.51
C ARG A 235 3.56 4.12 -17.28
N ARG A 236 3.94 5.31 -16.80
CA ARG A 236 4.89 6.22 -17.45
C ARG A 236 6.29 5.64 -17.54
N LYS A 237 6.74 4.90 -16.52
CA LYS A 237 8.00 4.15 -16.53
C LYS A 237 7.87 2.81 -17.28
N GLY A 238 6.74 2.53 -17.94
CA GLY A 238 6.60 1.39 -18.84
C GLY A 238 6.51 0.01 -18.16
N CYS A 239 6.38 -0.05 -16.83
CA CYS A 239 6.20 -1.32 -16.11
C CYS A 239 4.97 -2.09 -16.63
N ILE A 240 3.90 -1.36 -16.95
CA ILE A 240 2.65 -1.91 -17.52
C ILE A 240 2.83 -2.57 -18.89
N ALA A 241 3.90 -2.27 -19.63
CA ALA A 241 4.14 -2.87 -20.94
C ALA A 241 4.51 -4.36 -20.83
N CYS A 242 5.09 -4.77 -19.70
CA CYS A 242 5.44 -6.16 -19.43
C CYS A 242 4.50 -6.80 -18.40
N HIS A 243 4.17 -6.06 -17.34
CA HIS A 243 3.35 -6.54 -16.23
C HIS A 243 1.89 -6.15 -16.41
N SER A 244 0.99 -7.11 -16.18
CA SER A 244 -0.44 -6.82 -16.07
C SER A 244 -0.81 -6.51 -14.62
N VAL A 245 -1.92 -5.80 -14.46
CA VAL A 245 -2.58 -5.56 -13.19
C VAL A 245 -4.06 -5.85 -13.39
N TYR A 246 -4.59 -6.82 -12.66
CA TYR A 246 -5.97 -7.29 -12.83
C TYR A 246 -6.27 -7.68 -14.28
N GLY A 247 -5.33 -8.37 -14.92
CA GLY A 247 -5.42 -8.81 -16.31
C GLY A 247 -5.25 -7.72 -17.39
N LYS A 248 -5.02 -6.45 -17.01
CA LYS A 248 -4.80 -5.34 -17.96
C LYS A 248 -3.31 -4.98 -18.04
N GLY A 249 -2.78 -4.86 -19.27
CA GLY A 249 -1.36 -4.56 -19.53
C GLY A 249 -0.64 -5.68 -20.26
N GLY A 250 0.69 -5.72 -20.12
CA GLY A 250 1.55 -6.72 -20.72
C GLY A 250 1.36 -8.12 -20.15
N LYS A 251 1.76 -9.13 -20.92
CA LYS A 251 1.75 -10.55 -20.53
C LYS A 251 3.14 -11.17 -20.49
N ALA A 252 4.18 -10.36 -20.69
CA ALA A 252 5.57 -10.83 -20.69
C ALA A 252 6.07 -11.11 -19.25
N GLY A 253 5.58 -10.33 -18.29
CA GLY A 253 5.73 -10.55 -16.85
C GLY A 253 4.42 -11.03 -16.21
N PRO A 254 4.46 -11.47 -14.93
CA PRO A 254 3.27 -11.89 -14.21
C PRO A 254 2.28 -10.74 -13.97
N ASP A 255 1.02 -11.11 -13.74
CA ASP A 255 -0.01 -10.19 -13.21
C ASP A 255 0.33 -9.86 -11.76
N LEU A 256 0.68 -8.60 -11.50
CA LEU A 256 1.20 -8.18 -10.20
C LEU A 256 0.12 -8.16 -9.11
N SER A 257 -1.15 -7.97 -9.44
CA SER A 257 -2.21 -8.06 -8.42
C SER A 257 -2.43 -9.50 -7.93
N LYS A 258 -2.03 -10.49 -8.72
CA LYS A 258 -2.01 -11.90 -8.30
C LYS A 258 -0.70 -12.26 -7.61
N ALA A 259 0.43 -11.92 -8.23
CA ALA A 259 1.76 -12.29 -7.75
C ALA A 259 2.10 -11.68 -6.38
N LEU A 260 1.61 -10.47 -6.10
CA LEU A 260 1.82 -9.80 -4.80
C LEU A 260 0.82 -10.26 -3.74
N SER A 261 -0.25 -10.96 -4.13
CA SER A 261 -1.25 -11.51 -3.22
C SER A 261 -0.92 -12.95 -2.75
N SER A 262 0.15 -13.57 -3.28
CA SER A 262 0.52 -14.97 -3.02
C SER A 262 1.60 -15.18 -1.94
N GLY A 263 1.87 -14.20 -1.07
CA GLY A 263 2.83 -14.36 0.05
C GLY A 263 2.35 -15.32 1.16
N GLU A 264 3.25 -15.78 2.04
CA GLU A 264 2.87 -16.51 3.26
C GLU A 264 1.89 -15.65 4.09
N ASN A 265 0.64 -16.11 4.23
CA ASN A 265 -0.51 -15.39 4.82
C ASN A 265 -1.06 -14.20 3.99
N GLY A 266 -0.79 -14.14 2.68
CA GLY A 266 -1.35 -13.13 1.77
C GLY A 266 -0.78 -11.71 1.94
N ILE A 267 0.29 -11.54 2.72
CA ILE A 267 0.86 -10.23 3.08
C ILE A 267 2.31 -10.15 2.59
N ILE A 268 2.60 -9.17 1.73
CA ILE A 268 3.96 -8.82 1.30
C ILE A 268 4.40 -7.49 1.91
N THR A 269 5.64 -7.43 2.43
CA THR A 269 6.27 -6.23 3.00
C THR A 269 7.01 -5.40 1.94
N ILE A 270 7.39 -4.17 2.26
CA ILE A 270 8.23 -3.35 1.36
C ILE A 270 9.58 -4.04 1.08
N MET A 271 10.19 -4.65 2.11
CA MET A 271 11.47 -5.36 1.98
C MET A 271 11.36 -6.59 1.09
N GLN A 272 10.24 -7.31 1.17
CA GLN A 272 9.96 -8.43 0.28
C GLN A 272 9.71 -7.99 -1.16
N ILE A 273 9.02 -6.86 -1.38
CA ILE A 273 8.90 -6.26 -2.73
C ILE A 273 10.29 -5.92 -3.27
N ALA A 274 11.15 -5.28 -2.47
CA ALA A 274 12.52 -4.96 -2.86
C ALA A 274 13.33 -6.22 -3.22
N GLY A 275 13.20 -7.29 -2.43
CA GLY A 275 13.82 -8.58 -2.71
C GLY A 275 13.32 -9.22 -4.01
N LEU A 276 12.01 -9.19 -4.28
CA LEU A 276 11.43 -9.68 -5.53
C LEU A 276 11.90 -8.86 -6.74
N MET A 277 11.92 -7.53 -6.62
CA MET A 277 12.43 -6.64 -7.66
C MET A 277 13.88 -6.98 -7.98
N TRP A 278 14.74 -7.13 -6.97
CA TRP A 278 16.14 -7.54 -7.12
C TRP A 278 16.30 -8.89 -7.82
N ASN A 279 15.57 -9.91 -7.37
CA ASN A 279 15.62 -11.25 -7.96
C ASN A 279 15.22 -11.24 -9.43
N HIS A 280 14.23 -10.41 -9.77
CA HIS A 280 13.70 -10.30 -11.12
C HIS A 280 14.52 -9.38 -12.03
N SER A 281 15.36 -8.50 -11.48
CA SER A 281 16.13 -7.49 -12.23
C SER A 281 16.92 -8.05 -13.42
N PRO A 282 17.68 -9.16 -13.31
CA PRO A 282 18.45 -9.67 -14.44
C PRO A 282 17.59 -10.06 -15.63
N LEU A 283 16.42 -10.64 -15.36
CA LEU A 283 15.44 -11.05 -16.37
C LEU A 283 14.80 -9.82 -17.02
N MET A 284 14.33 -8.85 -16.22
CA MET A 284 13.79 -7.58 -16.74
C MET A 284 14.81 -6.91 -17.68
N ILE A 285 16.06 -6.76 -17.24
CA ILE A 285 17.13 -6.15 -18.03
C ILE A 285 17.35 -6.94 -19.34
N SER A 286 17.38 -8.27 -19.28
CA SER A 286 17.57 -9.10 -20.49
C SER A 286 16.42 -9.00 -21.51
N ARG A 287 15.23 -8.59 -21.05
CA ARG A 287 14.03 -8.42 -21.88
C ARG A 287 13.80 -6.98 -22.31
N GLY A 288 14.81 -6.12 -22.16
CA GLY A 288 14.80 -4.75 -22.66
C GLY A 288 14.38 -3.70 -21.63
N ALA A 289 14.21 -4.06 -20.35
CA ALA A 289 14.07 -3.06 -19.29
C ALA A 289 15.42 -2.34 -19.07
N SER A 290 15.64 -1.22 -19.78
CA SER A 290 16.88 -0.45 -19.68
C SER A 290 16.78 0.61 -18.58
N ILE A 291 17.31 0.29 -17.40
CA ILE A 291 17.59 1.26 -16.32
C ILE A 291 18.82 2.12 -16.67
N SER A 292 19.73 1.61 -17.51
CA SER A 292 21.02 2.24 -17.84
C SER A 292 20.97 3.46 -18.78
N GLU A 293 19.80 3.84 -19.28
CA GLU A 293 19.60 5.05 -20.11
C GLU A 293 18.68 6.09 -19.43
N GLY A 294 18.50 6.01 -18.10
CA GLY A 294 17.64 6.92 -17.33
C GLY A 294 16.14 6.72 -17.52
N LYS A 295 15.71 5.88 -18.49
CA LYS A 295 14.29 5.61 -18.77
C LYS A 295 13.54 4.92 -17.63
N LEU A 296 14.24 4.11 -16.82
CA LEU A 296 13.68 3.37 -15.69
C LEU A 296 14.36 3.70 -14.35
N GLU A 297 15.18 4.75 -14.32
CA GLU A 297 15.70 5.28 -13.07
C GLU A 297 14.54 5.87 -12.27
N LEU A 298 14.44 5.51 -10.99
CA LEU A 298 13.39 5.97 -10.09
C LEU A 298 14.02 6.88 -9.05
N THR A 299 13.46 8.07 -8.82
CA THR A 299 13.86 8.83 -7.62
C THR A 299 13.34 8.11 -6.37
N SER A 300 13.89 8.41 -5.19
CA SER A 300 13.37 7.84 -3.94
C SER A 300 11.89 8.15 -3.74
N ASP A 301 11.46 9.35 -4.15
CA ASP A 301 10.06 9.78 -4.12
C ASP A 301 9.21 8.94 -5.08
N GLU A 302 9.62 8.79 -6.35
CA GLU A 302 8.93 7.93 -7.32
C GLU A 302 8.85 6.47 -6.85
N MET A 303 9.92 5.95 -6.22
CA MET A 303 9.92 4.61 -5.64
C MET A 303 8.93 4.50 -4.47
N SER A 304 8.76 5.54 -3.66
CA SER A 304 7.78 5.54 -2.56
C SER A 304 6.36 5.39 -3.08
N HIS A 305 6.00 6.15 -4.12
CA HIS A 305 4.72 6.08 -4.80
C HIS A 305 4.52 4.71 -5.45
N LEU A 306 5.53 4.22 -6.17
CA LEU A 306 5.48 2.92 -6.83
C LEU A 306 5.27 1.78 -5.83
N VAL A 307 6.03 1.76 -4.72
CA VAL A 307 5.85 0.78 -3.65
C VAL A 307 4.46 0.89 -3.03
N ALA A 308 3.96 2.10 -2.79
CA ALA A 308 2.59 2.30 -2.29
C ALA A 308 1.54 1.73 -3.26
N TYR A 309 1.73 1.93 -4.56
CA TYR A 309 0.87 1.33 -5.59
C TYR A 309 0.93 -0.20 -5.56
N LEU A 310 2.12 -0.80 -5.57
CA LEU A 310 2.29 -2.26 -5.53
C LEU A 310 1.69 -2.86 -4.25
N LEU A 311 1.83 -2.19 -3.11
CA LEU A 311 1.17 -2.56 -1.86
C LEU A 311 -0.36 -2.43 -1.95
N SER A 312 -0.88 -1.46 -2.68
CA SER A 312 -2.33 -1.31 -2.89
C SER A 312 -2.93 -2.39 -3.80
N LEU A 313 -2.10 -3.06 -4.62
CA LEU A 313 -2.56 -4.18 -5.46
C LEU A 313 -2.85 -5.45 -4.67
N ARG A 314 -2.47 -5.48 -3.37
CA ARG A 314 -2.83 -6.58 -2.47
C ARG A 314 -4.35 -6.57 -2.28
N ARG A 315 -5.05 -7.54 -2.86
CA ARG A 315 -6.44 -7.80 -2.46
C ARG A 315 -6.44 -8.60 -1.16
N VAL A 316 -6.27 -7.90 -0.05
CA VAL A 316 -6.45 -8.51 1.28
C VAL A 316 -7.90 -8.40 1.73
N GLU A 317 -8.67 -7.47 1.17
CA GLU A 317 -10.08 -7.29 1.50
C GLU A 317 -10.97 -8.32 0.81
N THR A 318 -11.72 -9.09 1.61
CA THR A 318 -12.71 -10.03 1.11
C THR A 318 -14.03 -9.32 0.84
N ALA A 319 -14.67 -9.59 -0.30
CA ALA A 319 -16.02 -9.10 -0.52
C ALA A 319 -16.95 -9.67 0.55
N GLY A 320 -17.67 -8.79 1.26
CA GLY A 320 -18.61 -9.21 2.30
C GLY A 320 -19.82 -9.97 1.74
N ASP A 321 -20.40 -10.82 2.56
CA ASP A 321 -21.65 -11.53 2.31
C ASP A 321 -22.84 -10.73 2.85
N ALA A 322 -23.68 -10.24 1.95
CA ALA A 322 -24.85 -9.43 2.31
C ALA A 322 -25.89 -10.18 3.16
N LYS A 323 -25.97 -11.52 3.07
CA LYS A 323 -26.86 -12.32 3.90
C LYS A 323 -26.32 -12.41 5.33
N MET A 324 -25.03 -12.70 5.49
CA MET A 324 -24.39 -12.67 6.80
C MET A 324 -24.47 -11.26 7.41
N GLY A 325 -24.24 -10.23 6.61
CA GLY A 325 -24.38 -8.83 7.03
C GLY A 325 -25.76 -8.48 7.55
N ALA A 326 -26.83 -8.97 6.92
CA ALA A 326 -28.20 -8.76 7.38
C ALA A 326 -28.45 -9.42 8.75
N GLU A 327 -27.92 -10.61 8.97
CA GLU A 327 -28.01 -11.33 10.24
C GLU A 327 -27.23 -10.61 11.34
N LEU A 328 -25.98 -10.22 11.05
CA LEU A 328 -25.12 -9.45 11.94
C LEU A 328 -25.77 -8.12 12.33
N PHE A 329 -26.33 -7.38 11.38
CA PHE A 329 -27.00 -6.11 11.63
C PHE A 329 -28.16 -6.24 12.63
N ASN A 330 -28.83 -7.38 12.66
CA ASN A 330 -29.92 -7.65 13.61
C ASN A 330 -29.39 -8.18 14.96
N THR A 331 -28.49 -9.17 14.93
CA THR A 331 -27.96 -9.82 16.13
C THR A 331 -27.08 -8.88 16.97
N LYS A 332 -26.30 -8.01 16.32
CA LYS A 332 -25.54 -6.92 16.96
C LYS A 332 -26.41 -5.72 17.32
N LYS A 333 -27.74 -5.84 17.17
CA LYS A 333 -28.77 -4.85 17.54
C LYS A 333 -28.69 -3.51 16.79
N CYS A 334 -28.01 -3.45 15.64
CA CYS A 334 -27.96 -2.22 14.83
C CYS A 334 -29.37 -1.81 14.39
N SER A 335 -30.23 -2.79 14.06
CA SER A 335 -31.62 -2.57 13.62
C SER A 335 -32.55 -1.98 14.69
N SER A 336 -32.12 -1.89 15.96
CA SER A 336 -32.91 -1.20 17.00
C SER A 336 -32.95 0.32 16.80
N CYS A 337 -31.94 0.87 16.13
CA CYS A 337 -31.78 2.31 15.91
C CYS A 337 -31.62 2.66 14.43
N HIS A 338 -31.08 1.74 13.63
CA HIS A 338 -30.79 1.95 12.22
C HIS A 338 -31.70 1.14 11.30
N VAL A 339 -31.83 1.62 10.07
CA VAL A 339 -32.60 0.98 9.00
C VAL A 339 -31.86 1.15 7.69
N LYS A 340 -31.92 0.14 6.83
CA LYS A 340 -31.33 0.19 5.50
C LYS A 340 -32.24 0.99 4.56
N GLY A 341 -31.66 1.89 3.76
CA GLY A 341 -32.38 2.72 2.78
C GLY A 341 -32.15 4.22 2.98
N THR A 342 -32.84 5.07 2.21
CA THR A 342 -32.78 6.53 2.33
C THR A 342 -34.10 7.08 2.91
N GLY A 343 -34.03 8.15 3.72
CA GLY A 343 -35.20 8.82 4.32
C GLY A 343 -35.34 8.63 5.83
N LYS A 344 -36.49 8.98 6.42
CA LYS A 344 -36.82 8.67 7.83
C LYS A 344 -37.84 7.54 7.84
N ILE A 345 -37.44 6.36 8.30
CA ILE A 345 -38.33 5.20 8.44
C ILE A 345 -38.50 4.96 9.94
N ASP A 346 -39.73 5.10 10.45
CA ASP A 346 -40.14 4.75 11.82
C ASP A 346 -39.25 5.30 12.95
N GLY A 347 -38.75 6.53 12.80
CA GLY A 347 -37.89 7.18 13.79
C GLY A 347 -36.46 6.60 13.87
N LYS A 348 -36.11 5.64 13.01
CA LYS A 348 -34.77 5.07 12.88
C LYS A 348 -33.90 5.90 11.95
N ILE A 349 -32.58 5.79 12.15
CA ILE A 349 -31.56 6.44 11.34
C ILE A 349 -31.27 5.58 10.12
N SER A 350 -31.53 6.12 8.94
CA SER A 350 -31.27 5.45 7.67
C SER A 350 -29.79 5.36 7.33
N LEU A 351 -29.36 4.21 6.82
CA LEU A 351 -28.00 3.89 6.40
C LEU A 351 -27.99 3.34 4.95
N PRO A 352 -27.09 3.83 4.07
CA PRO A 352 -26.29 5.05 4.24
C PRO A 352 -27.18 6.29 4.44
N SER A 353 -26.70 7.27 5.21
CA SER A 353 -27.43 8.55 5.38
C SER A 353 -27.35 9.45 4.14
N ASP A 354 -26.57 9.04 3.15
CA ASP A 354 -26.28 9.70 1.89
C ASP A 354 -26.26 8.69 0.74
N ASN A 355 -26.08 9.13 -0.50
CA ASN A 355 -26.02 8.23 -1.67
C ASN A 355 -24.64 7.56 -1.84
N ASN A 356 -23.83 7.49 -0.78
CA ASN A 356 -22.49 6.89 -0.86
C ASN A 356 -22.55 5.39 -0.60
N LYS A 357 -21.64 4.67 -1.23
CA LYS A 357 -21.41 3.24 -0.97
C LYS A 357 -20.80 3.08 0.42
N ILE A 358 -21.37 2.17 1.22
CA ILE A 358 -20.81 1.78 2.51
C ILE A 358 -19.56 0.91 2.30
N SER A 359 -18.50 1.21 3.04
CA SER A 359 -17.30 0.39 3.14
C SER A 359 -16.89 0.28 4.61
N PRO A 360 -15.96 -0.62 4.98
CA PRO A 360 -15.40 -0.62 6.33
C PRO A 360 -14.80 0.74 6.74
N ILE A 361 -14.11 1.42 5.83
CA ILE A 361 -13.60 2.80 6.04
C ILE A 361 -14.75 3.78 6.31
N TYR A 362 -15.84 3.72 5.55
CA TYR A 362 -17.02 4.55 5.79
C TYR A 362 -17.61 4.26 7.18
N MET A 363 -17.71 2.99 7.56
CA MET A 363 -18.25 2.61 8.87
C MET A 363 -17.35 3.10 10.01
N ALA A 364 -16.03 3.05 9.85
CA ALA A 364 -15.07 3.64 10.78
C ALA A 364 -15.21 5.18 10.88
N TRP A 365 -15.36 5.87 9.75
CA TRP A 365 -15.64 7.30 9.68
C TRP A 365 -16.94 7.68 10.40
N ALA A 366 -18.03 6.98 10.07
CA ALA A 366 -19.34 7.20 10.66
C ALA A 366 -19.30 6.91 12.17
N MET A 367 -18.63 5.82 12.56
CA MET A 367 -18.44 5.46 13.97
C MET A 367 -17.65 6.53 14.72
N TRP A 368 -16.57 7.06 14.18
CA TRP A 368 -15.84 8.16 14.81
C TRP A 368 -16.82 9.32 15.04
N ASN A 369 -17.29 9.94 13.98
CA ASN A 369 -18.11 11.15 14.08
C ASN A 369 -19.44 10.98 14.86
N HIS A 370 -20.04 9.80 14.81
CA HIS A 370 -21.32 9.50 15.47
C HIS A 370 -21.16 8.80 16.84
N GLY A 371 -19.97 8.29 17.15
CA GLY A 371 -19.67 7.38 18.25
C GLY A 371 -20.05 7.89 19.63
N PRO A 372 -19.74 9.15 20.01
CA PRO A 372 -20.16 9.70 21.29
C PRO A 372 -21.69 9.63 21.49
N LYS A 373 -22.46 10.04 20.48
CA LYS A 373 -23.93 10.00 20.51
C LYS A 373 -24.44 8.57 20.49
N MET A 374 -23.85 7.70 19.67
CA MET A 374 -24.20 6.29 19.60
C MET A 374 -24.02 5.60 20.95
N ARG A 375 -22.88 5.81 21.62
CA ARG A 375 -22.59 5.28 22.96
C ARG A 375 -23.62 5.73 23.98
N ASP A 376 -23.97 7.01 23.99
CA ASP A 376 -24.89 7.57 24.98
C ASP A 376 -26.32 7.04 24.77
N GLU A 377 -26.77 6.89 23.51
CA GLU A 377 -28.07 6.26 23.19
C GLU A 377 -28.08 4.75 23.48
N MET A 378 -26.98 4.03 23.21
CA MET A 378 -26.83 2.62 23.59
C MET A 378 -26.95 2.43 25.10
N LYS A 379 -26.30 3.29 25.91
CA LYS A 379 -26.43 3.28 27.38
C LYS A 379 -27.88 3.46 27.81
N LYS A 380 -28.62 4.43 27.25
CA LYS A 380 -30.04 4.65 27.56
C LYS A 380 -30.92 3.44 27.25
N LYS A 381 -30.58 2.68 26.20
CA LYS A 381 -31.32 1.49 25.75
C LYS A 381 -30.81 0.18 26.35
N ASN A 382 -29.84 0.23 27.27
CA ASN A 382 -29.16 -0.93 27.83
C ASN A 382 -28.60 -1.89 26.76
N ILE A 383 -28.04 -1.30 25.69
CA ILE A 383 -27.35 -2.01 24.62
C ILE A 383 -25.85 -1.90 24.89
N GLN A 384 -25.17 -3.04 24.94
CA GLN A 384 -23.71 -3.08 25.01
C GLN A 384 -23.11 -2.73 23.64
N TRP A 385 -21.95 -2.09 23.63
CA TRP A 385 -21.23 -1.79 22.39
C TRP A 385 -20.89 -3.10 21.67
N PRO A 386 -21.40 -3.34 20.46
CA PRO A 386 -21.16 -4.59 19.76
C PRO A 386 -19.70 -4.69 19.33
N LEU A 387 -19.06 -5.82 19.62
CA LEU A 387 -17.74 -6.14 19.09
C LEU A 387 -17.86 -6.65 17.66
N MET A 388 -16.88 -6.30 16.84
CA MET A 388 -16.76 -6.67 15.44
C MET A 388 -15.55 -7.57 15.23
N GLU A 389 -15.76 -8.73 14.62
CA GLU A 389 -14.66 -9.55 14.08
C GLU A 389 -14.15 -8.94 12.76
N ASP A 390 -12.98 -9.38 12.29
CA ASP A 390 -12.27 -8.76 11.17
C ASP A 390 -13.08 -8.68 9.87
N SER A 391 -13.99 -9.62 9.59
CA SER A 391 -14.80 -9.63 8.36
C SER A 391 -16.23 -9.09 8.53
N GLU A 392 -16.73 -8.97 9.77
CA GLU A 392 -18.15 -8.66 10.02
C GLU A 392 -18.54 -7.28 9.48
N LEU A 393 -17.63 -6.30 9.50
CA LEU A 393 -17.88 -4.97 8.92
C LEU A 393 -17.99 -5.00 7.39
N ALA A 394 -17.23 -5.86 6.70
CA ALA A 394 -17.39 -6.04 5.25
C ALA A 394 -18.77 -6.65 4.93
N ASP A 395 -19.21 -7.65 5.70
CA ASP A 395 -20.52 -8.29 5.52
C ASP A 395 -21.65 -7.28 5.73
N ILE A 396 -21.60 -6.50 6.81
CA ILE A 396 -22.59 -5.44 7.08
C ILE A 396 -22.57 -4.38 5.98
N ALA A 397 -21.39 -3.97 5.50
CA ALA A 397 -21.27 -3.04 4.39
C ALA A 397 -21.91 -3.61 3.10
N ALA A 398 -21.67 -4.89 2.80
CA ALA A 398 -22.29 -5.58 1.67
C ALA A 398 -23.82 -5.62 1.80
N PHE A 399 -24.35 -5.88 2.99
CA PHE A 399 -25.79 -5.83 3.25
C PHE A 399 -26.40 -4.44 2.99
N LEU A 400 -25.75 -3.38 3.48
CA LEU A 400 -26.25 -2.01 3.37
C LEU A 400 -26.19 -1.45 1.95
N ASN A 401 -25.31 -1.99 1.10
CA ASN A 401 -25.15 -1.57 -0.29
C ASN A 401 -26.05 -2.28 -1.31
N ASN A 402 -26.41 -3.54 -1.02
CA ASN A 402 -27.40 -4.27 -1.82
C ASN A 402 -28.81 -3.83 -1.45
#